data_AF-A0A1F8PMJ3-F1
#
_entry.id   AF-A0A1F8PMJ3-F1
#
_cell.length_a   1.000
_cell.length_b   1.000
_cell.length_c   1.000
_cell.angle_alpha   90.00
_cell.angle_beta   90.00
_cell.angle_gamma   90.00
#
_symmetry.space_group_name_H-M   'P 1'
#
loop_
_entity.id
_entity.type
_entity.pdbx_description
1 polymer ?
#
loop_
_entity_poly.entity_id
_entity_poly.type
_entity_poly.pdbx_seq_one_letter_code
_entity_poly.pdbx_strand_id
1 'polypeptide(L)'
;MNSLSNRKYWLKWTIACGAGEFLGIAVAAGIWVLHATILGEPQVISQKIILLVFMIFAGVFEGLVTGGLQWSVLKIKFTDLKAKNWLFFTALGAAVAWLLGMMPSTFFIPDAAGNHSVGFELSGWLFIFMSAFMGMVLGVIFGIFQWLELRKHALAAGQWILANSVGWLAGIVTIFLGASLPSADTKLAVTIVIGAVSGLLGGLFVGAITGLFLIKLQDKPVT
;
A
#
# COMPACT_ATOMS: atom_id res chain seq x y z
N MET A 1 17.86 -1.93 -22.93
CA MET A 1 17.21 -3.25 -22.86
C MET A 1 16.31 -3.43 -24.09
N ASN A 2 16.26 -4.63 -24.69
CA ASN A 2 15.35 -4.93 -25.80
C ASN A 2 13.90 -5.11 -25.29
N SER A 3 12.90 -5.14 -26.19
CA SER A 3 11.47 -5.18 -25.84
C SER A 3 11.08 -6.42 -25.02
N LEU A 4 11.63 -7.59 -25.35
CA LEU A 4 11.40 -8.84 -24.62
C LEU A 4 11.97 -8.80 -23.19
N SER A 5 13.14 -8.20 -23.00
CA SER A 5 13.76 -8.00 -21.68
C SER A 5 12.94 -7.01 -20.84
N ASN A 6 12.47 -5.91 -21.43
CA ASN A 6 11.60 -4.95 -20.75
C ASN A 6 10.30 -5.58 -20.26
N ARG A 7 9.64 -6.42 -21.08
CA ARG A 7 8.40 -7.10 -20.69
C ARG A 7 8.62 -8.05 -19.51
N LYS A 8 9.68 -8.86 -19.55
CA LYS A 8 10.03 -9.77 -18.45
C LYS A 8 10.35 -9.01 -17.16
N TYR A 9 11.07 -7.88 -17.28
CA TYR A 9 11.43 -7.04 -16.14
C TYR A 9 10.19 -6.37 -15.52
N TRP A 10 9.32 -5.81 -16.35
CA TRP A 10 8.03 -5.24 -15.94
C TRP A 10 7.15 -6.27 -15.22
N LEU A 11 7.04 -7.49 -15.75
CA LEU A 11 6.23 -8.54 -15.14
C LEU A 11 6.79 -8.96 -13.78
N LYS A 12 8.12 -9.15 -13.67
CA LYS A 12 8.77 -9.47 -12.39
C LYS A 12 8.50 -8.39 -11.34
N TRP A 13 8.62 -7.12 -11.73
CA TRP A 13 8.33 -5.99 -10.87
C TRP A 13 6.87 -5.97 -10.42
N THR A 14 5.94 -6.18 -11.35
CA THR A 14 4.51 -6.21 -11.09
C THR A 14 4.14 -7.31 -10.10
N ILE A 15 4.64 -8.53 -10.31
CA ILE A 15 4.43 -9.67 -9.42
C ILE A 15 5.05 -9.41 -8.04
N ALA A 16 6.25 -8.82 -7.97
CA ALA A 16 6.90 -8.48 -6.71
C ALA A 16 6.06 -7.50 -5.87
N CYS A 17 5.46 -6.49 -6.50
CA CYS A 17 4.56 -5.57 -5.82
C CYS A 17 3.27 -6.27 -5.37
N GLY A 18 2.62 -7.04 -6.26
CA GLY A 18 1.43 -7.80 -5.91
C GLY A 18 1.63 -8.77 -4.75
N ALA A 19 2.74 -9.51 -4.75
CA ALA A 19 3.08 -10.44 -3.67
C ALA A 19 3.41 -9.72 -2.35
N GLY A 20 4.06 -8.56 -2.41
CA GLY A 20 4.34 -7.75 -1.23
C GLY A 20 3.07 -7.26 -0.55
N GLU A 21 2.19 -6.62 -1.33
CA GLU A 21 0.91 -6.12 -0.84
C GLU A 21 -0.01 -7.24 -0.36
N PHE A 22 -0.05 -8.38 -1.06
CA PHE A 22 -0.79 -9.57 -0.60
C PHE A 22 -0.39 -9.97 0.83
N LEU A 23 0.92 -10.04 1.11
CA LEU A 23 1.43 -10.44 2.42
C LEU A 23 1.21 -9.34 3.47
N GLY A 24 1.44 -8.08 3.13
CA GLY A 24 1.25 -6.95 4.04
C GLY A 24 -0.20 -6.77 4.47
N ILE A 25 -1.12 -6.72 3.50
CA ILE A 25 -2.55 -6.57 3.75
C ILE A 25 -3.12 -7.78 4.49
N ALA A 26 -2.63 -9.01 4.21
CA ALA A 26 -3.03 -10.19 4.98
C ALA A 26 -2.65 -10.07 6.47
N VAL A 27 -1.46 -9.54 6.79
CA VAL A 27 -1.04 -9.28 8.17
C VAL A 27 -1.88 -8.18 8.81
N ALA A 28 -2.13 -7.07 8.11
CA ALA A 28 -2.97 -5.99 8.62
C ALA A 28 -4.41 -6.46 8.90
N ALA A 29 -5.00 -7.24 7.99
CA ALA A 29 -6.32 -7.84 8.18
C ALA A 29 -6.33 -8.80 9.39
N GLY A 30 -5.27 -9.60 9.57
CA GLY A 30 -5.11 -10.46 10.73
C GLY A 30 -5.06 -9.67 12.04
N ILE A 31 -4.29 -8.59 12.08
CA ILE A 31 -4.19 -7.68 13.24
C ILE A 31 -5.57 -7.05 13.54
N TRP A 32 -6.27 -6.55 12.52
CA TRP A 32 -7.59 -5.95 12.68
C TRP A 32 -8.58 -6.95 13.31
N VAL A 33 -8.66 -8.16 12.79
CA VAL A 33 -9.58 -9.17 13.33
C VAL A 33 -9.17 -9.56 14.75
N LEU A 34 -7.89 -9.82 15.01
CA LEU A 34 -7.44 -10.17 16.36
C LEU A 34 -7.74 -9.06 17.36
N HIS A 35 -7.56 -7.80 16.97
CA HIS A 35 -7.95 -6.65 17.77
C HIS A 35 -9.47 -6.67 18.03
N ALA A 36 -10.29 -6.79 16.99
CA ALA A 36 -11.75 -6.81 17.12
C ALA A 36 -12.27 -7.98 17.96
N THR A 37 -11.66 -9.17 17.90
CA THR A 37 -12.11 -10.35 18.65
C THR A 37 -11.67 -10.35 20.11
N ILE A 38 -10.48 -9.83 20.41
CA ILE A 38 -9.90 -9.84 21.77
C ILE A 38 -10.30 -8.58 22.55
N LEU A 39 -10.25 -7.42 21.89
CA LEU A 39 -10.41 -6.11 22.52
C LEU A 39 -11.72 -5.41 22.15
N GLY A 40 -12.42 -5.87 21.10
CA GLY A 40 -13.63 -5.24 20.59
C GLY A 40 -13.36 -3.96 19.78
N GLU A 41 -14.44 -3.27 19.41
CA GLU A 41 -14.35 -1.97 18.74
C GLU A 41 -13.86 -0.89 19.72
N PRO A 42 -12.85 -0.08 19.35
CA PRO A 42 -12.23 0.88 20.25
C PRO A 42 -13.17 2.04 20.59
N GLN A 43 -13.65 2.10 21.84
CA GLN A 43 -14.63 3.10 22.31
C GLN A 43 -13.98 4.38 22.86
N VAL A 44 -12.75 4.27 23.37
CA VAL A 44 -12.04 5.39 24.00
C VAL A 44 -10.74 5.73 23.28
N ILE A 45 -10.27 6.98 23.45
CA ILE A 45 -9.10 7.50 22.74
C ILE A 45 -7.84 6.64 22.94
N SER A 46 -7.65 6.06 24.12
CA SER A 46 -6.50 5.19 24.41
C SER A 46 -6.53 3.90 23.58
N GLN A 47 -7.70 3.28 23.41
CA GLN A 47 -7.88 2.08 22.57
C GLN A 47 -7.65 2.42 21.09
N LYS A 48 -8.16 3.57 20.64
CA LYS A 48 -7.94 4.08 19.27
C LYS A 48 -6.45 4.30 18.97
N ILE A 49 -5.71 4.84 19.94
CA ILE A 49 -4.24 5.00 19.82
C ILE A 49 -3.54 3.64 19.78
N ILE A 50 -3.93 2.68 20.62
CA ILE A 50 -3.35 1.33 20.62
C ILE A 50 -3.54 0.65 19.26
N LEU A 51 -4.76 0.70 18.71
CA LEU A 51 -5.06 0.19 17.38
C LEU A 51 -4.20 0.86 16.30
N LEU A 52 -4.10 2.20 16.33
CA LEU A 52 -3.27 2.94 15.39
C LEU A 52 -1.80 2.49 15.44
N VAL A 53 -1.25 2.29 16.64
CA VAL A 53 0.12 1.79 16.81
C VAL A 53 0.30 0.41 16.18
N PHE A 54 -0.64 -0.52 16.40
CA PHE A 54 -0.59 -1.84 15.76
C PHE A 54 -0.65 -1.74 14.23
N MET A 55 -1.47 -0.86 13.68
CA MET A 55 -1.57 -0.67 12.23
C MET A 55 -0.35 -0.01 11.62
N ILE A 56 0.33 0.88 12.34
CA ILE A 56 1.63 1.42 11.91
C ILE A 56 2.68 0.31 11.87
N PHE A 57 2.70 -0.60 12.85
CA PHE A 57 3.58 -1.77 12.82
C PHE A 57 3.26 -2.71 11.66
N ALA A 58 1.97 -2.91 11.34
CA ALA A 58 1.56 -3.64 10.15
C ALA A 58 2.12 -2.98 8.88
N GLY A 59 2.06 -1.65 8.81
CA GLY A 59 2.65 -0.87 7.72
C GLY A 59 4.17 -0.99 7.60
N VAL A 60 4.89 -0.98 8.71
CA VAL A 60 6.34 -1.23 8.70
C VAL A 60 6.64 -2.63 8.14
N PHE A 61 5.89 -3.65 8.59
CA PHE A 61 6.05 -5.02 8.10
C PHE A 61 5.77 -5.12 6.59
N GLU A 62 4.65 -4.56 6.14
CA GLU A 62 4.28 -4.47 4.72
C GLU A 62 5.39 -3.80 3.91
N GLY A 63 5.84 -2.61 4.32
CA GLY A 63 6.88 -1.88 3.60
C GLY A 63 8.23 -2.62 3.57
N LEU A 64 8.58 -3.40 4.60
CA LEU A 64 9.77 -4.24 4.59
C LEU A 64 9.63 -5.41 3.60
N VAL A 65 8.48 -6.09 3.58
CA VAL A 65 8.23 -7.22 2.68
C VAL A 65 8.12 -6.75 1.23
N THR A 66 7.29 -5.76 0.96
CA THR A 66 7.14 -5.13 -0.36
C THR A 66 8.47 -4.55 -0.83
N GLY A 67 9.17 -3.81 0.03
CA GLY A 67 10.50 -3.26 -0.27
C GLY A 67 11.53 -4.34 -0.58
N GLY A 68 11.53 -5.47 0.15
CA GLY A 68 12.39 -6.63 -0.09
C GLY A 68 12.16 -7.27 -1.45
N LEU A 69 10.89 -7.54 -1.79
CA LEU A 69 10.52 -8.13 -3.07
C LEU A 69 10.83 -7.18 -4.23
N GLN A 70 10.51 -5.89 -4.08
CA GLN A 70 10.87 -4.85 -5.05
C GLN A 70 12.39 -4.76 -5.26
N TRP A 71 13.17 -4.74 -4.17
CA TRP A 71 14.63 -4.67 -4.24
C TRP A 71 15.22 -5.86 -5.03
N SER A 72 14.65 -7.06 -4.86
CA SER A 72 15.10 -8.26 -5.58
C SER A 72 15.05 -8.11 -7.10
N VAL A 73 14.18 -7.22 -7.59
CA VAL A 73 14.03 -6.86 -9.01
C VAL A 73 14.86 -5.61 -9.35
N LEU A 74 14.89 -4.59 -8.49
CA LEU A 74 15.64 -3.34 -8.73
C LEU A 74 17.13 -3.60 -8.91
N LYS A 75 17.72 -4.48 -8.09
CA LYS A 75 19.16 -4.79 -8.14
C LYS A 75 19.64 -5.36 -9.47
N ILE A 76 18.73 -5.86 -10.32
CA ILE A 76 19.05 -6.34 -11.68
C ILE A 76 19.45 -5.17 -12.59
N LYS A 77 18.87 -3.99 -12.37
CA LYS A 77 19.07 -2.80 -13.21
C LYS A 77 19.93 -1.74 -12.54
N PHE A 78 19.78 -1.55 -11.23
CA PHE A 78 20.54 -0.60 -10.42
C PHE A 78 21.40 -1.40 -9.43
N THR A 79 22.58 -1.84 -9.86
CA THR A 79 23.41 -2.81 -9.11
C THR A 79 23.96 -2.26 -7.81
N ASP A 80 24.18 -0.94 -7.74
CA ASP A 80 24.71 -0.26 -6.54
C ASP A 80 23.63 0.09 -5.51
N LEU A 81 22.36 -0.22 -5.82
CA LEU A 81 21.23 0.07 -4.94
C LEU A 81 21.22 -0.88 -3.74
N LYS A 82 21.53 -0.31 -2.57
CA LYS A 82 21.64 -1.05 -1.31
C LYS A 82 20.27 -1.44 -0.77
N ALA A 83 20.09 -2.73 -0.47
CA ALA A 83 18.87 -3.27 0.14
C ALA A 83 18.45 -2.47 1.38
N LYS A 84 19.38 -2.26 2.32
CA LYS A 84 19.12 -1.56 3.58
C LYS A 84 18.44 -0.21 3.39
N ASN A 85 18.91 0.60 2.45
CA ASN A 85 18.35 1.93 2.21
C ASN A 85 16.95 1.82 1.59
N TRP A 86 16.80 0.97 0.58
CA TRP A 86 15.52 0.78 -0.09
C TRP A 86 14.43 0.27 0.85
N LEU A 87 14.76 -0.75 1.65
CA LEU A 87 13.85 -1.30 2.66
C LEU A 87 13.50 -0.25 3.72
N PHE A 88 14.49 0.48 4.23
CA PHE A 88 14.26 1.52 5.24
C PHE A 88 13.29 2.59 4.74
N PHE A 89 13.52 3.15 3.55
CA PHE A 89 12.65 4.20 3.02
C PHE A 89 11.27 3.66 2.64
N THR A 90 11.17 2.45 2.09
CA THR A 90 9.87 1.84 1.78
C THR A 90 9.07 1.57 3.05
N ALA A 91 9.70 1.03 4.10
CA ALA A 91 9.08 0.81 5.40
C ALA A 91 8.64 2.12 6.07
N LEU A 92 9.45 3.17 5.98
CA LEU A 92 9.09 4.49 6.51
C LEU A 92 7.91 5.11 5.75
N GLY A 93 7.91 5.00 4.41
CA GLY A 93 6.78 5.44 3.58
C GLY A 93 5.50 4.69 3.92
N ALA A 94 5.58 3.37 4.09
CA ALA A 94 4.44 2.54 4.50
C ALA A 94 3.94 2.90 5.90
N ALA A 95 4.83 3.09 6.88
CA ALA A 95 4.45 3.51 8.23
C ALA A 95 3.69 4.84 8.24
N VAL A 96 4.17 5.84 7.48
CA VAL A 96 3.50 7.13 7.33
C VAL A 96 2.17 6.99 6.60
N ALA A 97 2.11 6.16 5.55
CA ALA A 97 0.89 5.94 4.80
C ALA A 97 -0.18 5.25 5.64
N TRP A 98 0.18 4.24 6.44
CA TRP A 98 -0.71 3.56 7.37
C TRP A 98 -1.18 4.48 8.49
N LEU A 99 -0.29 5.30 9.06
CA LEU A 99 -0.67 6.33 10.01
C LEU A 99 -1.76 7.23 9.41
N LEU A 100 -1.53 7.80 8.23
CA LEU A 100 -2.47 8.75 7.62
C LEU A 100 -3.76 8.08 7.11
N GLY A 101 -3.66 6.88 6.56
CA GLY A 101 -4.82 6.12 6.06
C GLY A 101 -5.77 5.69 7.17
N MET A 102 -5.25 5.44 8.38
CA MET A 102 -6.06 5.08 9.55
C MET A 102 -6.70 6.29 10.24
N MET A 103 -6.19 7.51 10.05
CA MET A 103 -6.69 8.69 10.76
C MET A 103 -8.20 8.95 10.53
N PRO A 104 -8.73 8.95 9.28
CA PRO A 104 -10.15 9.13 9.03
C PRO A 104 -11.05 8.12 9.74
N SER A 105 -10.80 6.83 9.54
CA SER A 105 -11.63 5.76 10.11
C SER A 105 -11.52 5.65 11.62
N THR A 106 -10.38 6.02 12.20
CA THR A 106 -10.16 5.84 13.65
C THR A 106 -10.67 7.04 14.46
N PHE A 107 -10.49 8.28 13.97
CA PHE A 107 -10.72 9.48 14.79
C PHE A 107 -11.78 10.44 14.24
N PHE A 108 -12.04 10.45 12.93
CA PHE A 108 -12.86 11.49 12.31
C PHE A 108 -14.23 10.99 11.87
N ILE A 109 -14.37 9.69 11.61
CA ILE A 109 -15.67 9.05 11.32
C ILE A 109 -16.26 8.60 12.66
N PRO A 110 -17.41 9.16 13.09
CA PRO A 110 -18.06 8.75 14.33
C PRO A 110 -18.42 7.27 14.30
N ASP A 111 -18.24 6.58 15.44
CA ASP A 111 -18.73 5.23 15.65
C ASP A 111 -20.25 5.26 15.45
N ALA A 112 -20.73 4.74 14.31
CA ALA A 112 -22.14 4.55 14.03
C ALA A 112 -22.66 3.42 14.95
N ALA A 113 -22.74 3.71 16.25
CA ALA A 113 -23.24 2.79 17.25
C ALA A 113 -24.67 2.38 16.86
N GLY A 114 -24.82 1.14 16.42
CA GLY A 114 -26.10 0.42 16.45
C GLY A 114 -27.14 0.76 15.38
N ASN A 115 -26.82 1.54 14.34
CA ASN A 115 -27.71 1.71 13.19
C ASN A 115 -26.89 1.88 11.91
N HIS A 116 -27.22 1.09 10.89
CA HIS A 116 -26.85 1.35 9.49
C HIS A 116 -27.55 2.63 8.97
N SER A 117 -27.37 3.77 9.65
CA SER A 117 -27.93 5.06 9.26
C SER A 117 -27.18 6.24 9.87
N VAL A 118 -25.84 6.25 9.75
CA VAL A 118 -25.19 7.56 9.59
C VAL A 118 -25.57 8.04 8.19
N GLY A 119 -26.53 8.96 8.17
CA GLY A 119 -27.06 9.64 6.98
C GLY A 119 -25.97 10.42 6.25
N PHE A 120 -25.18 9.69 5.48
CA PHE A 120 -24.72 10.00 4.15
C PHE A 120 -24.54 8.60 3.54
N GLU A 121 -25.52 8.10 2.79
CA GLU A 121 -25.20 7.11 1.77
C GLU A 121 -24.16 7.80 0.88
N LEU A 122 -22.88 7.61 1.19
CA LEU A 122 -21.79 8.09 0.37
C LEU A 122 -22.06 7.42 -0.97
N SER A 123 -22.60 8.18 -1.93
CA SER A 123 -22.90 7.64 -3.26
C SER A 123 -21.67 6.84 -3.71
N GLY A 124 -21.85 5.66 -4.30
CA GLY A 124 -20.70 4.79 -4.62
C GLY A 124 -19.59 5.54 -5.36
N TRP A 125 -19.96 6.56 -6.14
CA TRP A 125 -19.04 7.50 -6.78
C TRP A 125 -18.20 8.36 -5.82
N LEU A 126 -18.80 8.90 -4.75
CA LEU A 126 -18.06 9.66 -3.74
C LEU A 126 -17.08 8.76 -2.98
N PHE A 127 -17.46 7.51 -2.68
CA PHE A 127 -16.54 6.53 -2.10
C PHE A 127 -15.35 6.22 -3.02
N ILE A 128 -15.61 5.94 -4.29
CA ILE A 128 -14.56 5.72 -5.29
C ILE A 128 -13.65 6.95 -5.43
N PHE A 129 -14.23 8.15 -5.49
CA PHE A 129 -13.48 9.39 -5.62
C PHE A 129 -12.59 9.65 -4.40
N MET A 130 -13.10 9.48 -3.18
CA MET A 130 -12.32 9.70 -1.96
C MET A 130 -11.23 8.64 -1.80
N SER A 131 -11.52 7.38 -2.15
CA SER A 131 -10.53 6.30 -2.18
C SER A 131 -9.42 6.59 -3.19
N ALA A 132 -9.78 7.04 -4.39
CA ALA A 132 -8.84 7.42 -5.44
C ALA A 132 -7.97 8.62 -5.01
N PHE A 133 -8.58 9.65 -4.42
CA PHE A 133 -7.88 10.81 -3.89
C PHE A 133 -6.88 10.43 -2.79
N MET A 134 -7.32 9.62 -1.83
CA MET A 134 -6.44 9.11 -0.78
C MET A 134 -5.31 8.27 -1.38
N GLY A 135 -5.60 7.39 -2.34
CA GLY A 135 -4.58 6.63 -3.06
C GLY A 135 -3.54 7.50 -3.75
N MET A 136 -3.94 8.60 -4.39
CA MET A 136 -3.00 9.56 -4.96
C MET A 136 -2.08 10.18 -3.91
N VAL A 137 -2.64 10.61 -2.78
CA VAL A 137 -1.88 11.25 -1.68
C VAL A 137 -0.91 10.27 -1.05
N LEU A 138 -1.38 9.08 -0.67
CA LEU A 138 -0.54 8.03 -0.08
C LEU A 138 0.53 7.57 -1.09
N GLY A 139 0.19 7.48 -2.37
CA GLY A 139 1.14 7.18 -3.43
C GLY A 139 2.22 8.23 -3.60
N VAL A 140 1.91 9.52 -3.47
CA VAL A 140 2.94 10.58 -3.45
C VAL A 140 3.89 10.37 -2.27
N ILE A 141 3.38 10.03 -1.09
CA ILE A 141 4.20 9.79 0.11
C ILE A 141 5.14 8.61 -0.12
N PHE A 142 4.62 7.45 -0.51
CA PHE A 142 5.42 6.27 -0.86
C PHE A 142 6.48 6.60 -1.91
N GLY A 143 6.05 7.28 -2.97
CA GLY A 143 6.91 7.70 -4.06
C GLY A 143 8.06 8.61 -3.60
N ILE A 144 7.79 9.59 -2.73
CA ILE A 144 8.81 10.49 -2.17
C ILE A 144 9.85 9.71 -1.38
N PHE A 145 9.42 8.85 -0.46
CA PHE A 145 10.36 8.09 0.37
C PHE A 145 11.26 7.19 -0.49
N GLN A 146 10.69 6.41 -1.40
CA GLN A 146 11.46 5.56 -2.32
C GLN A 146 12.36 6.37 -3.26
N TRP A 147 11.88 7.54 -3.70
CA TRP A 147 12.65 8.45 -4.55
C TRP A 147 13.93 8.94 -3.87
N LEU A 148 13.96 9.11 -2.54
CA LEU A 148 15.17 9.54 -1.82
C LEU A 148 16.37 8.62 -2.06
N GLU A 149 16.13 7.31 -2.20
CA GLU A 149 17.17 6.37 -2.59
C GLU A 149 17.30 6.27 -4.11
N LEU A 150 16.18 6.13 -4.84
CA LEU A 150 16.20 5.91 -6.28
C LEU A 150 16.90 7.05 -7.05
N ARG A 151 16.77 8.29 -6.59
CA ARG A 151 17.41 9.47 -7.22
C ARG A 151 18.93 9.42 -7.21
N LYS A 152 19.54 8.60 -6.36
CA LYS A 152 21.00 8.40 -6.34
C LYS A 152 21.46 7.53 -7.50
N HIS A 153 20.58 6.68 -8.02
CA HIS A 153 20.90 5.63 -8.99
C HIS A 153 20.26 5.88 -10.37
N ALA A 154 19.14 6.61 -10.46
CA ALA A 154 18.41 6.77 -11.72
C ALA A 154 18.34 8.22 -12.23
N LEU A 155 18.48 8.41 -13.54
CA LEU A 155 18.14 9.66 -14.23
C LEU A 155 16.61 9.85 -14.24
N ALA A 156 16.16 11.11 -14.14
CA ALA A 156 14.75 11.49 -14.09
C ALA A 156 13.92 10.74 -13.02
N ALA A 157 14.55 10.33 -11.91
CA ALA A 157 13.90 9.57 -10.84
C ALA A 157 12.66 10.26 -10.23
N GLY A 158 12.50 11.59 -10.37
CA GLY A 158 11.30 12.30 -9.90
C GLY A 158 9.99 11.80 -10.51
N GLN A 159 10.03 11.21 -11.72
CA GLN A 159 8.87 10.55 -12.34
C GLN A 159 8.34 9.38 -11.52
N TRP A 160 9.15 8.82 -10.61
CA TRP A 160 8.74 7.77 -9.68
C TRP A 160 7.61 8.19 -8.74
N ILE A 161 7.58 9.45 -8.35
CA ILE A 161 6.55 9.99 -7.44
C ILE A 161 5.19 9.97 -8.16
N LEU A 162 5.15 10.45 -9.40
CA LEU A 162 3.94 10.41 -10.23
C LEU A 162 3.49 8.96 -10.48
N ALA A 163 4.44 8.07 -10.77
CA ALA A 163 4.16 6.66 -11.00
C ALA A 163 3.49 6.01 -9.79
N ASN A 164 3.98 6.30 -8.58
CA ASN A 164 3.36 5.80 -7.35
C ASN A 164 1.99 6.43 -7.10
N SER A 165 1.84 7.74 -7.30
CA SER A 165 0.55 8.42 -7.14
C SER A 165 -0.55 7.79 -8.01
N VAL A 166 -0.25 7.57 -9.30
CA VAL A 166 -1.20 6.95 -10.24
C VAL A 166 -1.40 5.46 -9.92
N GLY A 167 -0.34 4.76 -9.53
CA GLY A 167 -0.41 3.34 -9.13
C GLY A 167 -1.33 3.12 -7.94
N TRP A 168 -1.13 3.91 -6.88
CA TRP A 168 -1.88 3.81 -5.64
C TRP A 168 -3.30 4.35 -5.73
N LEU A 169 -3.60 5.24 -6.67
CA LEU A 169 -4.99 5.58 -6.99
C LEU A 169 -5.81 4.32 -7.26
N ALA A 170 -5.36 3.48 -8.21
CA ALA A 170 -6.05 2.24 -8.55
C ALA A 170 -5.91 1.19 -7.45
N GLY A 171 -4.74 1.15 -6.78
CA GLY A 171 -4.47 0.24 -5.68
C GLY A 171 -5.43 0.42 -4.51
N ILE A 172 -5.55 1.64 -3.97
CA ILE A 172 -6.41 1.94 -2.83
C ILE A 172 -7.88 1.74 -3.17
N VAL A 173 -8.35 2.17 -4.35
CA VAL A 173 -9.75 1.91 -4.78
C VAL A 173 -10.04 0.41 -4.73
N THR A 174 -9.14 -0.42 -5.24
CA THR A 174 -9.29 -1.88 -5.24
C THR A 174 -9.33 -2.46 -3.83
N ILE A 175 -8.37 -2.04 -2.98
CA ILE A 175 -8.28 -2.52 -1.59
C ILE A 175 -9.52 -2.11 -0.79
N PHE A 176 -9.99 -0.88 -0.96
CA PHE A 176 -11.13 -0.34 -0.24
C PHE A 176 -12.45 -0.96 -0.67
N LEU A 177 -12.65 -1.19 -1.97
CA LEU A 177 -13.78 -1.97 -2.45
C LEU A 177 -13.79 -3.38 -1.84
N GLY A 178 -12.64 -4.05 -1.80
CA GLY A 178 -12.48 -5.33 -1.13
C GLY A 178 -12.83 -5.28 0.36
N ALA A 179 -12.29 -4.30 1.09
CA ALA A 179 -12.54 -4.10 2.52
C ALA A 179 -14.01 -3.79 2.84
N SER A 180 -14.79 -3.30 1.86
CA SER A 180 -16.22 -3.01 2.01
C SER A 180 -17.14 -4.23 1.83
N LEU A 181 -16.62 -5.37 1.35
CA LEU A 181 -17.42 -6.58 1.09
C LEU A 181 -17.77 -7.38 2.36
N PRO A 182 -16.87 -7.56 3.34
CA PRO A 182 -17.20 -8.27 4.58
C PRO A 182 -18.25 -7.52 5.41
N SER A 183 -19.12 -8.28 6.06
CA SER A 183 -20.10 -7.82 7.06
C SER A 183 -19.77 -8.40 8.44
N ALA A 184 -20.50 -7.98 9.49
CA ALA A 184 -20.29 -8.46 10.85
C ALA A 184 -20.37 -9.99 11.00
N ASP A 185 -21.18 -10.66 10.16
CA ASP A 185 -21.36 -12.11 10.18
C ASP A 185 -20.36 -12.86 9.28
N THR A 186 -19.45 -12.15 8.61
CA THR A 186 -18.49 -12.76 7.69
C THR A 186 -17.41 -13.52 8.47
N LYS A 187 -17.24 -14.80 8.13
CA LYS A 187 -16.23 -15.66 8.77
C LYS A 187 -14.83 -15.09 8.61
N LEU A 188 -14.01 -15.21 9.66
CA LEU A 188 -12.61 -14.77 9.69
C LEU A 188 -11.81 -15.19 8.45
N ALA A 189 -11.86 -16.46 8.08
CA ALA A 189 -11.13 -16.98 6.93
C ALA A 189 -11.53 -16.26 5.62
N VAL A 190 -12.81 -15.90 5.47
CA VAL A 190 -13.32 -15.19 4.30
C VAL A 190 -12.84 -13.73 4.31
N THR A 191 -12.86 -13.05 5.46
CA THR A 191 -12.32 -11.68 5.60
C THR A 191 -10.84 -11.61 5.26
N ILE A 192 -10.03 -12.56 5.75
CA ILE A 192 -8.60 -12.64 5.42
C ILE A 192 -8.41 -12.90 3.92
N VAL A 193 -9.18 -13.81 3.31
CA VAL A 193 -9.08 -14.09 1.88
C VAL A 193 -9.45 -12.87 1.03
N ILE A 194 -10.54 -12.18 1.36
CA ILE A 194 -10.96 -10.96 0.66
C ILE A 194 -9.87 -9.89 0.80
N GLY A 195 -9.37 -9.65 2.02
CA GLY A 195 -8.29 -8.70 2.26
C GLY A 195 -7.04 -9.03 1.45
N ALA A 196 -6.59 -10.29 1.51
CA ALA A 196 -5.40 -10.75 0.80
C ALA A 196 -5.55 -10.65 -0.72
N VAL A 197 -6.69 -11.08 -1.30
CA VAL A 197 -6.96 -10.95 -2.74
C VAL A 197 -7.01 -9.47 -3.16
N SER A 198 -7.61 -8.62 -2.35
CA SER A 198 -7.72 -7.18 -2.66
C SER A 198 -6.35 -6.50 -2.56
N GLY A 199 -5.53 -6.87 -1.57
CA GLY A 199 -4.13 -6.46 -1.46
C GLY A 199 -3.29 -6.93 -2.66
N LEU A 200 -3.44 -8.18 -3.08
CA LEU A 200 -2.78 -8.70 -4.28
C LEU A 200 -3.13 -7.87 -5.51
N LEU A 201 -4.42 -7.67 -5.78
CA LEU A 201 -4.87 -6.89 -6.93
C LEU A 201 -4.41 -5.44 -6.85
N GLY A 202 -4.47 -4.83 -5.66
CA GLY A 202 -3.96 -3.48 -5.43
C GLY A 202 -2.46 -3.36 -5.73
N GLY A 203 -1.65 -4.29 -5.22
CA GLY A 203 -0.22 -4.33 -5.51
C GLY A 203 0.11 -4.65 -6.97
N LEU A 204 -0.72 -5.43 -7.66
CA LEU A 204 -0.58 -5.65 -9.10
C LEU A 204 -0.86 -4.36 -9.89
N PHE A 205 -1.85 -3.55 -9.50
CA PHE A 205 -2.08 -2.23 -10.13
C PHE A 205 -0.89 -1.29 -9.89
N VAL A 206 -0.45 -1.16 -8.64
CA VAL A 206 0.71 -0.34 -8.27
C VAL A 206 1.95 -0.78 -9.05
N GLY A 207 2.22 -2.09 -9.07
CA GLY A 207 3.36 -2.68 -9.76
C GLY A 207 3.28 -2.52 -11.28
N ALA A 208 2.11 -2.73 -11.88
CA ALA A 208 1.92 -2.57 -13.32
C ALA A 208 2.22 -1.13 -13.75
N ILE A 209 1.68 -0.15 -13.03
CA ILE A 209 1.86 1.28 -13.36
C ILE A 209 3.30 1.70 -13.07
N THR A 210 3.82 1.49 -11.86
CA THR A 210 5.21 1.86 -11.51
C THR A 210 6.23 1.13 -12.38
N GLY A 211 5.96 -0.10 -12.79
CA GLY A 211 6.80 -0.86 -13.70
C GLY A 211 6.96 -0.21 -15.08
N LEU A 212 5.90 0.42 -15.61
CA LEU A 212 5.96 1.13 -16.90
C LEU A 212 6.88 2.34 -16.86
N PHE A 213 7.02 2.97 -15.70
CA PHE A 213 8.00 4.03 -15.47
C PHE A 213 9.38 3.44 -15.21
N LEU A 214 9.46 2.36 -14.43
CA LEU A 214 10.72 1.70 -14.08
C LEU A 214 11.51 1.25 -15.31
N ILE A 215 10.84 0.69 -16.32
CA ILE A 215 11.51 0.27 -17.56
C ILE A 215 12.13 1.46 -18.32
N LYS A 216 11.56 2.67 -18.18
CA LYS A 216 12.03 3.90 -18.84
C LYS A 216 13.16 4.61 -18.10
N LEU A 217 13.26 4.43 -16.77
CA LEU A 217 14.36 5.01 -16.00
C LEU A 217 15.72 4.52 -16.49
N GLN A 218 16.71 5.39 -16.55
CA GLN A 218 18.07 5.04 -16.96
C GLN A 218 18.99 5.08 -15.76
N ASP A 219 19.98 4.19 -15.72
CA ASP A 219 20.99 4.19 -14.67
C ASP A 219 21.87 5.44 -14.79
N LYS A 220 22.35 5.94 -13.65
CA LYS A 220 23.28 7.07 -13.62
C LYS A 220 24.68 6.56 -13.95
N PRO A 221 25.46 7.29 -14.77
CA PRO A 221 26.87 6.95 -14.95
C PRO A 221 27.59 6.99 -13.60
N VAL A 222 28.42 5.98 -13.33
CA VAL A 222 29.32 6.00 -12.18
C VAL A 222 30.27 7.20 -12.36
N THR A 223 30.18 8.18 -11.45
CA THR A 223 31.08 9.34 -11.40
C THR A 223 32.36 9.00 -10.65
#